data_AF-J4TM90-F1
#
_entry.id   AF-J4TM90-F1
#
_cell.length_a   1.000
_cell.length_b   1.000
_cell.length_c   1.000
_cell.angle_alpha   90.00
_cell.angle_beta   90.00
_cell.angle_gamma   90.00
#
_symmetry.space_group_name_H-M   'P 1'
#
loop_
_entity.id
_entity.type
_entity.pdbx_description
1 polymer ?
#
loop_
_entity_poly.entity_id
_entity_poly.type
_entity_poly.pdbx_seq_one_letter_code
_entity_poly.pdbx_strand_id
1 'polypeptide(L)'
;MTGLLEKHNKIVYIILSLLCAVVAYISRQYYMLIASPILILMAIGVLDGREDEKQHMFYEQLLELFEKRENIESTEFYFSDDPYKRIHTIGYDPNLEKPYHARYFDEEDIHYFSTADELFNAPVYENDSIKDRWKNVVIISMGGKDMRKVSKDKK
;
A
#
# COMPACT_ATOMS: atom_id res chain seq x y z
N MET A 1 -6.23 -11.09 -7.60
CA MET A 1 -5.19 -12.12 -7.38
C MET A 1 -4.24 -11.82 -6.22
N THR A 2 -4.27 -10.62 -5.62
CA THR A 2 -3.41 -10.18 -4.52
C THR A 2 -3.74 -10.82 -3.16
N GLY A 3 -5.03 -11.00 -2.83
CA GLY A 3 -5.44 -11.60 -1.56
C GLY A 3 -5.03 -13.06 -1.35
N LEU A 4 -4.84 -13.83 -2.43
CA LEU A 4 -4.38 -15.22 -2.33
C LEU A 4 -2.88 -15.26 -2.03
N LEU A 5 -2.09 -14.36 -2.64
CA LEU A 5 -0.65 -14.25 -2.42
C LEU A 5 -0.34 -13.79 -0.98
N GLU A 6 -1.12 -12.84 -0.47
CA GLU A 6 -0.97 -12.32 0.89
C GLU A 6 -1.31 -13.39 1.95
N LYS A 7 -2.39 -14.18 1.71
CA LYS A 7 -2.75 -15.30 2.58
C LYS A 7 -1.66 -16.38 2.63
N HIS A 8 -1.01 -16.67 1.50
CA HIS A 8 0.11 -17.62 1.48
C HIS A 8 1.32 -17.11 2.27
N ASN A 9 1.66 -15.82 2.15
CA ASN A 9 2.77 -15.23 2.90
C ASN A 9 2.56 -15.31 4.41
N LYS A 10 1.35 -15.00 4.91
CA LYS A 10 1.03 -15.10 6.35
C LYS A 10 1.22 -16.52 6.89
N ILE A 11 0.76 -17.53 6.14
CA ILE A 11 0.91 -18.94 6.51
C ILE A 11 2.39 -19.33 6.59
N VAL A 12 3.22 -18.89 5.64
CA VAL A 12 4.66 -19.17 5.62
C VAL A 12 5.35 -18.63 6.88
N TYR A 13 5.07 -17.39 7.28
CA TYR A 13 5.68 -16.80 8.49
C TYR A 13 5.26 -17.51 9.78
N ILE A 14 4.00 -17.94 9.88
CA ILE A 14 3.51 -18.72 11.04
C ILE A 14 4.25 -20.06 11.12
N ILE A 15 4.38 -20.77 10.00
CA ILE A 15 5.12 -22.05 9.94
C ILE A 15 6.59 -21.85 10.31
N LEU A 16 7.24 -20.80 9.79
CA LEU A 16 8.64 -20.50 10.06
C LEU A 16 8.87 -20.13 11.54
N SER A 17 7.92 -19.42 12.16
CA SER A 17 7.97 -19.10 13.59
C SER A 17 7.88 -20.34 14.46
N LEU A 18 6.96 -21.26 14.14
CA LEU A 18 6.84 -22.54 14.84
C LEU A 18 8.12 -23.39 14.70
N LEU A 19 8.70 -23.44 13.50
CA LEU A 19 9.98 -24.11 13.27
C LEU A 19 11.11 -23.49 14.09
N CYS A 20 11.19 -22.15 14.17
CA CYS A 20 12.18 -21.48 15.01
C CYS A 20 12.02 -21.84 16.50
N ALA A 21 10.78 -21.88 17.00
CA ALA A 21 10.51 -22.28 18.39
C ALA A 21 10.92 -23.73 18.67
N VAL A 22 10.63 -24.65 17.75
CA VAL A 22 11.03 -26.07 17.86
C VAL A 22 12.55 -26.23 17.82
N VAL A 23 13.22 -25.56 16.89
CA VAL A 23 14.69 -25.59 16.79
C VAL A 23 15.33 -25.00 18.04
N ALA A 24 14.85 -23.86 18.52
CA ALA A 24 15.34 -23.23 19.76
C ALA A 24 15.22 -24.16 20.98
N TYR A 25 14.10 -24.88 21.07
CA TYR A 25 13.85 -25.85 22.14
C TYR A 25 14.81 -27.04 22.07
N ILE A 26 15.04 -27.61 20.88
CA ILE A 26 15.93 -28.75 20.69
C ILE A 26 17.40 -28.36 20.92
N SER A 27 17.83 -27.21 20.40
CA SER A 27 19.24 -26.78 20.45
C SER A 27 19.63 -26.06 21.75
N ARG A 28 18.69 -25.82 22.67
CA ARG A 28 18.86 -24.97 23.88
C ARG A 28 19.42 -23.57 23.57
N GLN A 29 19.20 -23.09 22.34
CA GLN A 29 19.64 -21.78 21.90
C GLN A 29 18.52 -20.76 22.07
N TYR A 30 18.41 -20.23 23.28
CA TYR A 30 17.37 -19.27 23.67
C TYR A 30 17.36 -17.98 22.85
N TYR A 31 18.44 -17.64 22.14
CA TYR A 31 18.46 -16.49 21.23
C TYR A 31 17.52 -16.66 20.02
N MET A 32 17.22 -17.89 19.60
CA MET A 32 16.25 -18.18 18.54
C MET A 32 14.79 -17.96 18.98
N LEU A 33 14.54 -17.87 20.30
CA LEU A 33 13.21 -17.50 20.82
C LEU A 33 12.85 -16.05 20.53
N ILE A 34 13.82 -15.18 20.23
CA ILE A 34 13.57 -13.77 19.86
C ILE A 34 13.12 -13.67 18.40
N ALA A 35 13.58 -14.59 17.53
CA ALA A 35 13.20 -14.61 16.12
C ALA A 35 11.72 -15.02 15.90
N SER A 36 11.17 -15.89 16.76
CA SER A 36 9.79 -16.36 16.66
C SER A 36 8.74 -15.23 16.82
N PRO A 37 8.83 -14.35 17.84
CA PRO A 37 8.00 -13.14 17.95
C PRO A 37 8.15 -12.20 16.76
N ILE A 38 9.38 -11.99 16.26
CA ILE A 38 9.62 -11.12 15.11
C ILE A 38 8.89 -11.65 13.86
N LEU A 39 8.97 -12.95 13.59
CA LEU A 39 8.26 -13.58 12.47
C LEU A 39 6.74 -13.51 12.63
N ILE A 40 6.22 -13.61 13.86
CA ILE A 40 4.79 -13.42 14.14
C ILE A 40 4.40 -11.97 13.87
N LEU A 41 5.17 -11.00 14.36
CA LEU A 41 4.95 -9.57 14.12
C LEU A 41 4.99 -9.23 12.62
N MET A 42 5.85 -9.90 11.83
CA MET A 42 5.83 -9.80 10.36
C MET A 42 4.57 -10.43 9.75
N ALA A 43 4.12 -11.59 10.26
CA ALA A 43 2.92 -12.27 9.75
C ALA A 43 1.62 -11.47 9.97
N ILE A 44 1.53 -10.76 11.11
CA ILE A 44 0.38 -9.91 11.44
C ILE A 44 0.52 -8.48 10.89
N GLY A 45 1.62 -8.18 10.18
CA GLY A 45 1.87 -6.88 9.54
C GLY A 45 2.40 -5.78 10.45
N VAL A 46 2.65 -6.06 11.74
CA VAL A 46 3.19 -5.08 12.71
C VAL A 46 4.65 -4.73 12.41
N LEU A 47 5.44 -5.68 11.92
CA LEU A 47 6.78 -5.45 11.39
C LEU A 47 6.75 -5.67 9.88
N ASP A 48 6.59 -4.61 9.10
CA ASP A 48 6.73 -4.73 7.65
C ASP A 48 8.22 -4.60 7.29
N GLY A 49 8.83 -5.71 6.86
CA GLY A 49 10.22 -5.73 6.37
C GLY A 49 10.41 -5.02 5.02
N ARG A 50 9.36 -4.42 4.47
CA ARG A 50 9.46 -3.50 3.34
C ARG A 50 10.03 -2.18 3.85
N GLU A 51 11.33 -1.97 3.65
CA GLU A 51 11.85 -0.60 3.61
C GLU A 51 11.01 0.14 2.58
N ASP A 52 10.26 1.15 3.05
CA ASP A 52 9.47 1.99 2.18
C ASP A 52 10.47 2.75 1.30
N GLU A 53 10.72 2.24 0.09
CA GLU A 53 11.55 2.89 -0.90
C GLU A 53 11.06 4.33 -1.05
N LYS A 54 11.96 5.30 -0.82
CA LYS A 54 11.60 6.72 -0.88
C LYS A 54 10.93 7.01 -2.22
N GLN A 55 9.66 7.37 -2.16
CA GLN A 55 8.90 7.82 -3.31
C GLN A 55 9.57 9.07 -3.91
N HIS A 56 9.95 9.00 -5.18
CA HIS A 56 10.58 10.11 -5.91
C HIS A 56 9.56 11.04 -6.61
N MET A 57 8.26 10.83 -6.38
CA MET A 57 7.17 11.57 -7.00
C MET A 57 6.63 12.63 -6.04
N PHE A 58 6.59 13.88 -6.52
CA PHE A 58 6.00 15.01 -5.78
C PHE A 58 4.48 15.06 -5.96
N TYR A 59 3.80 15.71 -5.02
CA TYR A 59 2.34 15.87 -5.03
C TYR A 59 1.87 16.53 -6.32
N GLU A 60 2.53 17.62 -6.69
CA GLU A 60 2.21 18.44 -7.84
C GLU A 60 2.33 17.64 -9.15
N GLN A 61 3.30 16.73 -9.23
CA GLN A 61 3.48 15.87 -10.40
C GLN A 61 2.33 14.89 -10.55
N LEU A 62 1.86 14.28 -9.46
CA LEU A 62 0.74 13.35 -9.52
C LEU A 62 -0.56 14.10 -9.85
N LEU A 63 -0.79 15.25 -9.22
CA LEU A 63 -1.95 16.09 -9.52
C LEU A 63 -1.96 16.51 -10.99
N GLU A 64 -0.83 16.98 -11.52
CA GLU A 64 -0.69 17.39 -12.93
C GLU A 64 -0.98 16.23 -13.89
N LEU A 65 -0.56 15.00 -13.57
CA LEU A 65 -0.90 13.83 -14.38
C LEU A 65 -2.43 13.59 -14.41
N PHE A 66 -3.09 13.72 -13.25
CA PHE A 66 -4.55 13.60 -13.14
C PHE A 66 -5.27 14.71 -13.91
N GLU A 67 -4.79 15.96 -13.82
CA GLU A 67 -5.34 17.09 -14.57
C GLU A 67 -5.18 16.94 -16.09
N LYS A 68 -4.02 16.41 -16.53
CA LYS A 68 -3.76 16.10 -17.95
C LYS A 68 -4.47 14.84 -18.44
N ARG A 69 -5.01 14.02 -17.53
CA ARG A 69 -5.75 12.78 -17.83
C ARG A 69 -4.88 11.75 -18.57
N GLU A 70 -3.57 11.77 -18.32
CA GLU A 70 -2.60 10.93 -19.02
C GLU A 70 -2.42 9.57 -18.33
N ASN A 71 -2.91 8.49 -18.95
CA ASN A 71 -2.54 7.11 -18.60
C ASN A 71 -2.77 6.72 -17.11
N ILE A 72 -3.79 7.31 -16.47
CA ILE A 72 -4.20 7.00 -15.10
C ILE A 72 -5.57 6.34 -15.11
N GLU A 73 -5.64 5.11 -15.63
CA GLU A 73 -6.85 4.30 -15.45
C GLU A 73 -7.03 3.96 -13.97
N SER A 74 -5.93 3.68 -13.27
CA SER A 74 -5.91 3.34 -11.85
C SER A 74 -4.53 3.57 -11.24
N THR A 75 -4.50 4.27 -10.12
CA THR A 75 -3.34 4.46 -9.25
C THR A 75 -3.65 3.85 -7.89
N GLU A 76 -2.80 2.93 -7.45
CA GLU A 76 -2.91 2.28 -6.14
C GLU A 76 -1.87 2.87 -5.19
N PHE A 77 -2.28 3.19 -3.97
CA PHE A 77 -1.40 3.70 -2.93
C PHE A 77 -1.84 3.22 -1.54
N TYR A 78 -0.99 3.40 -0.55
CA TYR A 78 -1.33 3.25 0.87
C TYR A 78 -0.67 4.38 1.66
N PHE A 79 -1.10 4.57 2.91
CA PHE A 79 -0.41 5.47 3.82
C PHE A 79 0.60 4.71 4.68
N SER A 80 1.84 5.20 4.76
CA SER A 80 2.94 4.56 5.50
C SER A 80 2.72 4.57 7.02
N ASP A 81 1.89 5.47 7.52
CA ASP A 81 1.46 5.53 8.93
C ASP A 81 0.28 4.59 9.24
N ASP A 82 -0.32 3.96 8.22
CA ASP A 82 -1.33 2.92 8.43
C ASP A 82 -0.64 1.58 8.78
N PRO A 83 -0.85 1.03 9.99
CA PRO A 83 -0.23 -0.22 10.41
C PRO A 83 -0.66 -1.42 9.55
N TYR A 84 -1.79 -1.33 8.86
CA TYR A 84 -2.29 -2.38 7.97
C TYR A 84 -1.94 -2.13 6.51
N LYS A 85 -1.33 -0.97 6.18
CA LYS A 85 -0.99 -0.54 4.82
C LYS A 85 -2.13 -0.79 3.83
N ARG A 86 -3.34 -0.35 4.22
CA ARG A 86 -4.56 -0.54 3.43
C ARG A 86 -4.39 0.11 2.06
N ILE A 87 -4.73 -0.64 1.02
CA ILE A 87 -4.57 -0.18 -0.36
C ILE A 87 -5.82 0.61 -0.76
N HIS A 88 -5.60 1.84 -1.19
CA HIS A 88 -6.57 2.72 -1.79
C HIS A 88 -6.33 2.80 -3.29
N THR A 89 -7.40 3.00 -4.06
CA THR A 89 -7.33 3.15 -5.51
C THR A 89 -7.98 4.46 -5.93
N ILE A 90 -7.30 5.23 -6.76
CA ILE A 90 -7.84 6.43 -7.40
C ILE A 90 -7.65 6.35 -8.91
N GLY A 91 -8.56 6.93 -9.68
CA GLY A 91 -8.52 6.81 -11.13
C GLY A 91 -9.35 7.85 -11.86
N TYR A 92 -9.30 7.76 -13.19
CA TYR A 92 -10.03 8.61 -14.11
C TYR A 92 -10.73 7.74 -15.18
N ASP A 93 -12.04 7.95 -15.36
CA ASP A 93 -12.85 7.35 -16.44
C ASP A 93 -13.67 8.44 -17.15
N PRO A 94 -13.39 8.73 -18.44
CA PRO A 94 -14.10 9.78 -19.18
C PRO A 94 -15.56 9.45 -19.48
N ASN A 95 -16.01 8.19 -19.30
CA ASN A 95 -17.38 7.77 -19.62
C ASN A 95 -18.37 8.04 -18.48
N LEU A 96 -17.89 8.49 -17.32
CA LEU A 96 -18.71 8.79 -16.15
C LEU A 96 -19.08 10.27 -16.08
N GLU A 97 -20.24 10.57 -15.50
CA GLU A 97 -20.68 11.96 -15.23
C GLU A 97 -19.67 12.71 -14.35
N LYS A 98 -19.10 11.99 -13.38
CA LYS A 98 -17.99 12.43 -12.53
C LYS A 98 -16.79 11.55 -12.82
N PRO A 99 -15.82 12.03 -13.60
CA PRO A 99 -14.83 11.15 -14.20
C PRO A 99 -13.74 10.70 -13.23
N TYR A 100 -13.52 11.44 -12.14
CA TYR A 100 -12.53 11.07 -11.13
C TYR A 100 -13.18 10.19 -10.08
N HIS A 101 -12.48 9.14 -9.65
CA HIS A 101 -13.03 8.22 -8.67
C HIS A 101 -12.00 7.75 -7.65
N ALA A 102 -12.48 7.40 -6.46
CA ALA A 102 -11.72 6.77 -5.40
C ALA A 102 -12.46 5.54 -4.88
N ARG A 103 -11.73 4.46 -4.67
CA ARG A 103 -12.18 3.27 -3.94
C ARG A 103 -11.32 3.09 -2.70
N TYR A 104 -11.99 2.99 -1.56
CA TYR A 104 -11.33 2.78 -0.28
C TYR A 104 -11.25 1.28 0.04
N PHE A 105 -10.29 0.91 0.89
CA PHE A 105 -9.95 -0.50 1.12
C PHE A 105 -11.11 -1.38 1.60
N ASP A 106 -12.05 -0.82 2.39
CA ASP A 106 -13.11 -1.56 3.08
C ASP A 106 -14.52 -1.09 2.68
N GLU A 107 -14.63 -0.22 1.67
CA GLU A 107 -15.92 0.28 1.19
C GLU A 107 -16.26 -0.34 -0.16
N GLU A 108 -17.48 -0.89 -0.26
CA GLU A 108 -18.04 -1.31 -1.55
C GLU A 108 -18.30 -0.09 -2.46
N ASP A 109 -18.48 1.08 -1.86
CA ASP A 109 -18.79 2.32 -2.56
C ASP A 109 -17.57 2.93 -3.25
N ILE A 110 -17.80 3.34 -4.50
CA ILE A 110 -16.87 4.14 -5.27
C ILE A 110 -17.32 5.59 -5.13
N HIS A 111 -16.41 6.45 -4.68
CA HIS A 111 -16.65 7.87 -4.54
C HIS A 111 -16.24 8.59 -5.80
N TYR A 112 -17.12 9.44 -6.33
CA TYR A 112 -16.90 10.12 -7.61
C TYR A 112 -16.79 11.64 -7.45
N PHE A 113 -15.85 12.23 -8.18
CA PHE A 113 -15.48 13.65 -8.14
C PHE A 113 -15.48 14.25 -9.54
N SER A 114 -15.78 15.54 -9.62
CA SER A 114 -15.86 16.25 -10.90
C SER A 114 -14.49 16.74 -11.35
N THR A 115 -13.56 17.00 -10.42
CA THR A 115 -12.21 17.48 -10.73
C THR A 115 -11.13 16.69 -9.99
N ALA A 116 -9.89 16.75 -10.51
CA ALA A 116 -8.74 16.19 -9.83
C ALA A 116 -8.51 16.89 -8.48
N ASP A 117 -8.61 18.22 -8.43
CA ASP A 117 -8.44 18.97 -7.18
C ASP A 117 -9.45 18.51 -6.10
N GLU A 118 -10.72 18.31 -6.46
CA GLU A 118 -11.72 17.76 -5.53
C GLU A 118 -11.31 16.40 -4.99
N LEU A 119 -10.87 15.48 -5.84
CA LEU A 119 -10.40 14.14 -5.44
C LEU A 119 -9.23 14.23 -4.43
N PHE A 120 -8.25 15.08 -4.69
CA PHE A 120 -7.03 15.17 -3.87
C PHE A 120 -7.21 15.94 -2.56
N ASN A 121 -8.20 16.85 -2.49
CA ASN A 121 -8.51 17.63 -1.28
C ASN A 121 -9.72 17.05 -0.50
N ALA A 122 -10.36 15.98 -0.97
CA ALA A 122 -11.49 15.37 -0.27
C ALA A 122 -11.06 14.79 1.09
N PRO A 123 -11.72 15.16 2.21
CA PRO A 123 -11.35 14.73 3.57
C PRO A 123 -11.94 13.34 3.90
N VAL A 124 -11.58 12.35 3.12
CA VAL A 124 -12.19 11.01 3.11
C VAL A 124 -11.33 9.94 3.77
N TYR A 125 -10.08 10.26 4.11
CA TYR A 125 -9.14 9.33 4.74
C TYR A 125 -8.97 9.69 6.22
N GLU A 126 -9.94 9.26 7.05
CA GLU A 126 -9.98 9.55 8.49
C GLU A 126 -10.13 11.06 8.80
N ASN A 127 -10.92 11.77 7.98
CA ASN A 127 -11.10 13.23 7.93
C ASN A 127 -9.94 14.03 7.32
N ASP A 128 -8.89 13.36 6.85
CA ASP A 128 -7.80 14.00 6.11
C ASP A 128 -7.92 13.73 4.61
N SER A 129 -7.30 14.59 3.80
CA SER A 129 -7.17 14.39 2.36
C SER A 129 -5.84 13.75 1.95
N ILE A 130 -5.74 13.34 0.68
CA ILE A 130 -4.48 12.85 0.09
C ILE A 130 -3.40 13.92 0.22
N LYS A 131 -3.78 15.18 0.00
CA LYS A 131 -2.87 16.33 0.10
C LYS A 131 -2.35 16.53 1.52
N ASP A 132 -3.23 16.46 2.53
CA ASP A 132 -2.85 16.64 3.93
C ASP A 132 -1.89 15.55 4.40
N ARG A 133 -2.12 14.32 3.93
CA ARG A 133 -1.32 13.14 4.26
C ARG A 133 -0.25 12.80 3.23
N TRP A 134 0.07 13.71 2.30
CA TRP A 134 0.97 13.41 1.17
C TRP A 134 2.33 12.87 1.62
N LYS A 135 2.88 13.39 2.72
CA LYS A 135 4.14 12.92 3.32
C LYS A 135 4.14 11.42 3.68
N ASN A 136 2.96 10.83 3.84
CA ASN A 136 2.75 9.43 4.20
C ASN A 136 2.24 8.61 3.00
N VAL A 137 1.97 9.20 1.85
CA VAL A 137 1.49 8.45 0.66
C VAL A 137 2.64 7.64 0.08
N VAL A 138 2.37 6.35 -0.17
CA VAL A 138 3.27 5.44 -0.88
C VAL A 138 2.55 4.85 -2.09
N ILE A 139 2.97 5.24 -3.28
CA ILE A 139 2.42 4.77 -4.56
C ILE A 139 2.93 3.35 -4.85
N ILE A 140 2.00 2.43 -5.07
CA ILE A 140 2.25 1.03 -5.43
C ILE A 140 2.31 0.87 -6.95
N SER A 141 1.28 1.35 -7.64
CA SER A 141 1.13 1.18 -9.08
C SER A 141 0.43 2.40 -9.69
N MET A 142 0.74 2.68 -10.95
CA MET A 142 0.07 3.72 -11.75
C MET A 142 -0.14 3.19 -13.17
N GLY A 143 -1.37 3.26 -13.67
CA GLY A 143 -1.72 2.79 -15.02
C GLY A 143 -1.36 1.32 -15.22
N GLY A 144 -1.53 0.50 -14.17
CA GLY A 144 -1.19 -0.93 -14.18
C GLY A 144 0.32 -1.25 -14.14
N LYS A 145 1.20 -0.25 -14.07
CA LYS A 145 2.66 -0.45 -13.92
C LYS A 145 3.05 -0.41 -12.45
N ASP A 146 3.75 -1.43 -11.98
CA ASP A 146 4.27 -1.51 -10.60
C ASP A 146 5.42 -0.51 -10.43
N MET A 147 5.18 0.57 -9.67
CA MET A 147 6.15 1.64 -9.47
C MET A 147 7.30 1.23 -8.54
N ARG A 148 7.12 0.17 -7.75
CA ARG A 148 8.16 -0.38 -6.86
C ARG A 148 9.21 -1.21 -7.58
N LYS A 149 8.98 -1.55 -8.86
CA LYS A 149 9.96 -2.26 -9.70
C LYS A 149 10.83 -1.29 -10.49
N VAL A 150 10.31 -0.11 -10.82
CA VAL A 150 11.00 0.90 -11.63
C VAL A 150 12.20 1.51 -10.88
N SER A 151 12.19 1.52 -9.55
CA SER A 151 13.33 1.93 -8.73
C SER A 151 14.51 0.96 -8.79
N LYS A 152 14.27 -0.35 -9.00
CA LYS A 152 15.29 -1.41 -8.98
C LYS A 152 16.12 -1.47 -10.26
N ASP A 153 15.55 -1.10 -11.39
CA ASP A 153 16.24 -1.15 -12.70
C ASP A 153 17.11 0.09 -12.98
N LYS A 154 17.13 1.08 -12.07
CA LYS A 154 17.94 2.32 -12.21
C LYS A 154 19.26 2.30 -11.44
N LYS A 155 19.72 1.14 -10.97
CA LYS A 155 20.98 1.00 -10.21
C LYS A 155 22.06 0.25 -10.99
#